data_AF-A0A2E1PBT6-F1
#
_entry.id   AF-A0A2E1PBT6-F1
#
_cell.length_a   1.000
_cell.length_b   1.000
_cell.length_c   1.000
_cell.angle_alpha   90.00
_cell.angle_beta   90.00
_cell.angle_gamma   90.00
#
_symmetry.space_group_name_H-M   'P 1'
#
loop_
_entity.id
_entity.type
_entity.pdbx_description
1 polymer ?
#
loop_
_entity_poly.entity_id
_entity_poly.type
_entity_poly.pdbx_seq_one_letter_code
_entity_poly.pdbx_strand_id
1 'polypeptide(L)'
;MKKHFFITFLIFVLGCKVDDNEGLNQSPSVEWTFVACEGNYGASNGSITMINNLGEIKSVSDVGDVVQSIEVYKNKLFVIINNSHKIKAFDITKEGLRLPGIEVDTNNSSPREMVFLNDKLYFTNWNTSDVKVLNLINYVIEDSIKVDGKPESILVDGTDLWVGIQLNNDFSDGNKLLKIDTKSNAITGTFDIGKGPTSLAIYNNNIYVANTFYDENYNAFYGSSRLDKIDQEIDIKYYGSGVVCGGDVLNYTNKIFRSFSGGAAILDEKLNIIENTKIGDYVPGQLYSAEIIGNYIYFGLTNYTDFNKVKVVDFYNNEVGSFDVGIIPGDFAYWTSN
;
A
#
# COMPACT_ATOMS: atom_id res chain seq x y z
N MET A 1 28.45 -51.83 82.59
CA MET A 1 27.96 -51.86 81.19
C MET A 1 27.42 -50.50 80.82
N LYS A 2 28.18 -49.67 80.09
CA LYS A 2 27.74 -48.35 79.60
C LYS A 2 27.51 -48.48 78.09
N LYS A 3 26.26 -48.27 77.65
CA LYS A 3 25.84 -48.35 76.25
C LYS A 3 26.03 -46.99 75.59
N HIS A 4 26.74 -46.97 74.47
CA HIS A 4 26.88 -45.82 73.58
C HIS A 4 25.68 -45.76 72.63
N PHE A 5 25.06 -44.58 72.50
CA PHE A 5 24.01 -44.31 71.53
C PHE A 5 24.60 -43.45 70.42
N PHE A 6 24.62 -43.99 69.21
CA PHE A 6 25.15 -43.36 67.99
C PHE A 6 23.98 -42.64 67.31
N ILE A 7 24.08 -41.32 67.10
CA ILE A 7 23.07 -40.54 66.36
C ILE A 7 23.63 -40.28 64.95
N THR A 8 22.98 -40.89 63.96
CA THR A 8 23.31 -40.77 62.54
C THR A 8 22.71 -39.47 61.99
N PHE A 9 23.56 -38.60 61.45
CA PHE A 9 23.15 -37.34 60.81
C PHE A 9 22.78 -37.61 59.35
N LEU A 10 21.49 -37.49 59.01
CA LEU A 10 20.96 -37.70 57.66
C LEU A 10 21.03 -36.38 56.88
N ILE A 11 21.92 -36.30 55.89
CA ILE A 11 22.05 -35.14 55.00
C ILE A 11 21.02 -35.28 53.87
N PHE A 12 20.01 -34.43 53.84
CA PHE A 12 19.09 -34.29 52.71
C PHE A 12 19.75 -33.43 51.62
N VAL A 13 20.10 -34.05 50.49
CA VAL A 13 20.51 -33.34 49.28
C VAL A 13 19.25 -32.94 48.53
N LEU A 14 18.85 -31.68 48.63
CA LEU A 14 17.84 -31.08 47.75
C LEU A 14 18.46 -30.90 46.37
N GLY A 15 18.18 -31.85 45.47
CA GLY A 15 18.46 -31.68 44.04
C GLY A 15 17.44 -30.73 43.43
N CYS A 16 17.84 -29.50 43.14
CA CYS A 16 17.12 -28.65 42.19
C CYS A 16 17.23 -29.31 40.81
N LYS A 17 16.12 -29.85 40.30
CA LYS A 17 15.93 -29.95 38.86
C LYS A 17 15.94 -28.52 38.35
N VAL A 18 16.89 -28.19 37.49
CA VAL A 18 16.74 -27.03 36.60
C VAL A 18 15.66 -27.45 35.62
N ASP A 19 14.45 -26.93 35.79
CA ASP A 19 13.44 -26.97 34.74
C ASP A 19 13.93 -26.06 33.62
N ASP A 20 14.74 -26.61 32.72
CA ASP A 20 15.05 -26.02 31.42
C ASP A 20 13.78 -26.06 30.57
N ASN A 21 12.82 -25.21 30.91
CA ASN A 21 11.70 -24.81 30.09
C ASN A 21 11.46 -23.32 30.35
N GLU A 22 12.48 -22.49 30.11
CA GLU A 22 12.22 -21.17 29.54
C GLU A 22 11.72 -21.39 28.11
N GLY A 23 10.48 -21.86 27.99
CA GLY A 23 9.70 -21.61 26.80
C GLY A 23 9.67 -20.10 26.66
N LEU A 24 10.34 -19.59 25.62
CA LEU A 24 10.24 -18.20 25.22
C LEU A 24 8.75 -17.85 25.20
N ASN A 25 8.29 -17.12 26.21
CA ASN A 25 7.00 -16.44 26.18
C ASN A 25 7.15 -15.33 25.13
N GLN A 26 7.17 -15.71 23.86
CA GLN A 26 6.92 -14.77 22.78
C GLN A 26 5.48 -14.33 23.01
N SER A 27 5.29 -13.13 23.54
CA SER A 27 3.98 -12.49 23.51
C SER A 27 3.48 -12.58 22.07
N PRO A 28 2.21 -12.97 21.85
CA PRO A 28 1.69 -13.14 20.49
C PRO A 28 2.00 -11.91 19.65
N SER A 29 2.41 -12.14 18.39
CA SER A 29 2.70 -11.07 17.45
C SER A 29 1.44 -10.20 17.30
N VAL A 30 1.62 -8.89 17.43
CA VAL A 30 0.58 -7.90 17.14
C VAL A 30 0.73 -7.50 15.70
N GLU A 31 -0.38 -7.50 14.98
CA GLU A 31 -0.43 -7.08 13.59
C GLU A 31 -1.24 -5.80 13.49
N TRP A 32 -0.86 -4.91 12.57
CA TRP A 32 -1.61 -3.71 12.25
C TRP A 32 -1.77 -3.61 10.74
N THR A 33 -3.02 -3.56 10.27
CA THR A 33 -3.36 -2.98 8.97
C THR A 33 -3.63 -1.49 9.18
N PHE A 34 -2.88 -0.67 8.45
CA PHE A 34 -3.07 0.76 8.37
C PHE A 34 -3.92 1.10 7.16
N VAL A 35 -4.74 2.15 7.28
CA VAL A 35 -5.61 2.66 6.23
C VAL A 35 -5.38 4.16 6.12
N ALA A 36 -4.96 4.62 4.95
CA ALA A 36 -4.91 6.03 4.58
C ALA A 36 -6.33 6.49 4.28
N CYS A 37 -6.80 7.52 4.96
CA CYS A 37 -8.11 8.10 4.73
C CYS A 37 -7.93 9.55 4.32
N GLU A 38 -8.23 9.86 3.05
CA GLU A 38 -7.87 11.15 2.45
C GLU A 38 -8.45 12.33 3.23
N GLY A 39 -9.66 12.19 3.74
CA GLY A 39 -10.44 13.34 4.19
C GLY A 39 -11.07 14.09 3.02
N ASN A 40 -11.62 15.26 3.30
CA ASN A 40 -12.15 16.15 2.28
C ASN A 40 -11.07 17.15 1.86
N TYR A 41 -10.89 17.32 0.56
CA TYR A 41 -9.97 18.30 0.00
C TYR A 41 -10.20 19.70 0.59
N GLY A 42 -9.15 20.31 1.13
CA GLY A 42 -9.18 21.64 1.73
C GLY A 42 -9.62 21.68 3.19
N ALA A 43 -10.06 20.55 3.76
CA ALA A 43 -10.59 20.50 5.13
C ALA A 43 -9.54 20.10 6.17
N SER A 44 -8.38 19.59 5.75
CA SER A 44 -7.31 19.13 6.65
C SER A 44 -7.76 18.07 7.68
N ASN A 45 -8.75 17.25 7.32
CA ASN A 45 -9.35 16.23 8.17
C ASN A 45 -9.00 14.79 7.72
N GLY A 46 -7.93 14.64 6.95
CA GLY A 46 -7.38 13.34 6.59
C GLY A 46 -6.87 12.60 7.83
N SER A 47 -6.91 11.28 7.81
CA SER A 47 -6.64 10.45 8.98
C SER A 47 -5.96 9.13 8.63
N ILE A 48 -5.43 8.46 9.65
CA ILE A 48 -4.91 7.10 9.54
C ILE A 48 -5.76 6.23 10.47
N THR A 49 -6.37 5.17 9.94
CA THR A 49 -7.01 4.13 10.76
C THR A 49 -6.08 2.93 10.90
N MET A 50 -6.07 2.32 12.08
CA MET A 50 -5.30 1.13 12.43
C MET A 50 -6.26 0.03 12.85
N ILE A 51 -6.14 -1.15 12.27
CA ILE A 51 -6.97 -2.32 12.58
C ILE A 51 -6.02 -3.47 12.92
N ASN A 52 -6.10 -4.05 14.12
CA ASN A 52 -5.28 -5.21 14.46
C ASN A 52 -5.97 -6.54 14.15
N ASN A 53 -5.20 -7.62 14.29
CA ASN A 53 -5.67 -9.00 14.13
C ASN A 53 -6.77 -9.44 15.12
N LEU A 54 -7.05 -8.67 16.17
CA LEU A 54 -8.16 -8.89 17.10
C LEU A 54 -9.40 -8.05 16.73
N GLY A 55 -9.32 -7.22 15.69
CA GLY A 55 -10.38 -6.30 15.26
C GLY A 55 -10.44 -5.01 16.08
N GLU A 56 -9.44 -4.72 16.91
CA GLU A 56 -9.36 -3.43 17.61
C GLU A 56 -9.01 -2.32 16.61
N ILE A 57 -9.70 -1.19 16.75
CA ILE A 57 -9.52 -0.02 15.90
C ILE A 57 -8.90 1.12 16.70
N LYS A 58 -7.87 1.75 16.14
CA LYS A 58 -7.33 3.04 16.60
C LYS A 58 -7.24 3.99 15.42
N SER A 59 -7.24 5.29 15.69
CA SER A 59 -7.12 6.30 14.64
C SER A 59 -6.22 7.45 15.06
N VAL A 60 -5.53 8.01 14.09
CA VAL A 60 -4.87 9.32 14.17
C VAL A 60 -5.66 10.26 13.27
N SER A 61 -6.36 11.21 13.89
CA SER A 61 -7.16 12.23 13.19
C SER A 61 -6.31 13.45 12.83
N ASP A 62 -6.83 14.28 11.92
CA ASP A 62 -6.26 15.57 11.54
C ASP A 62 -4.77 15.49 11.15
N VAL A 63 -4.42 14.42 10.44
CA VAL A 63 -3.05 14.13 9.99
C VAL A 63 -2.61 15.20 8.98
N GLY A 64 -3.55 15.68 8.17
CA GLY A 64 -3.43 16.80 7.25
C GLY A 64 -4.51 16.74 6.17
N ASP A 65 -4.25 17.37 5.04
CA ASP A 65 -5.17 17.49 3.91
C ASP A 65 -4.80 16.53 2.78
N VAL A 66 -5.71 15.59 2.47
CA VAL A 66 -5.53 14.48 1.52
C VAL A 66 -4.39 13.55 1.95
N VAL A 67 -4.67 12.66 2.91
CA VAL A 67 -3.76 11.54 3.24
C VAL A 67 -3.84 10.51 2.12
N GLN A 68 -2.87 10.56 1.22
CA GLN A 68 -2.92 9.91 -0.09
C GLN A 68 -2.47 8.44 -0.02
N SER A 69 -1.25 8.20 0.48
CA SER A 69 -0.65 6.87 0.48
C SER A 69 0.17 6.60 1.74
N ILE A 70 0.30 5.33 2.08
CA ILE A 70 0.96 4.81 3.26
C ILE A 70 1.77 3.56 2.93
N GLU A 71 2.93 3.42 3.56
CA GLU A 71 3.80 2.26 3.31
C GLU A 71 4.64 1.99 4.55
N VAL A 72 4.91 0.71 4.81
CA VAL A 72 5.68 0.28 5.98
C VAL A 72 7.12 -0.02 5.58
N TYR A 73 8.06 0.63 6.24
CA TYR A 73 9.48 0.30 6.14
C TYR A 73 10.04 -0.04 7.52
N LYS A 74 10.38 -1.32 7.71
CA LYS A 74 10.79 -1.86 9.01
C LYS A 74 9.67 -1.59 10.04
N ASN A 75 9.98 -0.95 11.16
CA ASN A 75 9.00 -0.59 12.20
C ASN A 75 8.54 0.88 12.09
N LYS A 76 8.44 1.42 10.87
CA LYS A 76 7.97 2.77 10.63
C LYS A 76 6.89 2.79 9.56
N LEU A 77 5.84 3.57 9.83
CA LEU A 77 4.81 3.90 8.85
C LEU A 77 5.16 5.24 8.24
N PHE A 78 5.31 5.27 6.92
CA PHE A 78 5.43 6.51 6.15
C PHE A 78 4.06 6.86 5.57
N VAL A 79 3.76 8.15 5.52
CA VAL A 79 2.44 8.67 5.15
C VAL A 79 2.63 9.89 4.27
N ILE A 80 2.19 9.81 3.01
CA ILE A 80 2.11 10.95 2.11
C ILE A 80 0.83 11.72 2.39
N ILE A 81 0.96 13.04 2.52
CA ILE A 81 -0.17 13.96 2.70
C ILE A 81 -0.11 14.95 1.54
N ASN A 82 -0.86 14.63 0.47
CA ASN A 82 -0.73 15.24 -0.85
C ASN A 82 -0.89 16.77 -0.80
N ASN A 83 -2.06 17.23 -0.33
CA ASN A 83 -2.41 18.66 -0.36
C ASN A 83 -1.76 19.45 0.79
N SER A 84 -1.16 18.75 1.76
CA SER A 84 -0.28 19.37 2.77
C SER A 84 1.19 19.41 2.36
N HIS A 85 1.55 18.80 1.23
CA HIS A 85 2.93 18.77 0.71
C HIS A 85 3.96 18.24 1.72
N LYS A 86 3.62 17.13 2.37
CA LYS A 86 4.42 16.54 3.45
C LYS A 86 4.46 15.02 3.37
N ILE A 87 5.53 14.46 3.92
CA ILE A 87 5.60 13.06 4.34
C ILE A 87 5.73 13.02 5.86
N LYS A 88 4.91 12.20 6.53
CA LYS A 88 5.08 11.88 7.95
C LYS A 88 5.66 10.48 8.13
N ALA A 89 6.53 10.31 9.12
CA ALA A 89 7.05 9.00 9.51
C ALA A 89 6.79 8.74 11.01
N PHE A 90 6.08 7.67 11.32
CA PHE A 90 5.73 7.27 12.69
C PHE A 90 6.44 5.98 13.06
N ASP A 91 6.92 5.86 14.30
CA ASP A 91 7.33 4.54 14.81
C ASP A 91 6.08 3.69 15.08
N ILE A 92 6.13 2.42 14.67
CA ILE A 92 5.08 1.45 14.92
C ILE A 92 5.45 0.64 16.16
N THR A 93 4.51 0.52 17.09
CA THR A 93 4.62 -0.24 18.33
C THR A 93 3.45 -1.20 18.47
N LYS A 94 3.52 -2.13 19.45
CA LYS A 94 2.39 -3.02 19.76
C LYS A 94 1.15 -2.23 20.19
N GLU A 95 1.35 -1.07 20.79
CA GLU A 95 0.30 -0.16 21.22
C GLU A 95 -0.21 0.76 20.10
N GLY A 96 0.47 0.80 18.96
CA GLY A 96 0.10 1.57 17.77
C GLY A 96 1.16 2.58 17.34
N LEU A 97 0.76 3.70 16.72
CA LEU A 97 1.70 4.71 16.23
C LEU A 97 2.23 5.62 17.36
N ARG A 98 3.54 5.86 17.40
CA ARG A 98 4.17 6.84 18.30
C ARG A 98 4.10 8.25 17.71
N LEU A 99 3.25 9.08 18.28
CA LEU A 99 3.06 10.48 17.91
C LEU A 99 4.14 11.41 18.52
N PRO A 100 4.46 12.56 17.90
CA PRO A 100 3.86 13.12 16.67
C PRO A 100 4.47 12.60 15.35
N GLY A 101 5.48 11.72 15.43
CA GLY A 101 6.28 11.31 14.28
C GLY A 101 7.27 12.38 13.81
N ILE A 102 7.88 12.13 12.65
CA ILE A 102 8.77 13.06 11.93
C ILE A 102 7.99 13.64 10.76
N GLU A 103 8.07 14.95 10.53
CA GLU A 103 7.54 15.62 9.34
C GLU A 103 8.67 15.99 8.38
N VAL A 104 8.45 15.72 7.09
CA VAL A 104 9.32 16.12 5.99
C VAL A 104 8.51 16.97 5.02
N ASP A 105 8.92 18.22 4.81
CA ASP A 105 8.35 19.10 3.79
C ASP A 105 8.81 18.64 2.40
N THR A 106 7.86 18.44 1.48
CA THR A 106 8.17 17.98 0.12
C THR A 106 8.40 19.11 -0.88
N ASN A 107 8.45 20.35 -0.40
CA ASN A 107 8.63 21.59 -1.16
C ASN A 107 7.49 21.83 -2.17
N ASN A 108 6.24 21.85 -1.68
CA ASN A 108 5.03 22.11 -2.47
C ASN A 108 4.84 21.18 -3.68
N SER A 109 5.30 19.93 -3.59
CA SER A 109 5.42 19.05 -4.74
C SER A 109 4.16 18.27 -5.10
N SER A 110 3.13 18.27 -4.26
CA SER A 110 1.94 17.41 -4.40
C SER A 110 2.36 15.92 -4.56
N PRO A 111 2.92 15.31 -3.49
CA PRO A 111 3.38 13.92 -3.51
C PRO A 111 2.22 12.93 -3.67
N ARG A 112 2.42 11.82 -4.39
CA ARG A 112 1.38 10.84 -4.75
C ARG A 112 1.63 9.47 -4.12
N GLU A 113 2.46 8.66 -4.76
CA GLU A 113 2.78 7.29 -4.37
C GLU A 113 4.24 7.16 -3.99
N MET A 114 4.57 6.15 -3.18
CA MET A 114 5.95 5.92 -2.71
C MET A 114 6.35 4.45 -2.69
N VAL A 115 7.65 4.22 -2.81
CA VAL A 115 8.27 2.90 -2.65
C VAL A 115 9.63 2.99 -1.98
N PHE A 116 10.01 1.91 -1.32
CA PHE A 116 11.30 1.77 -0.65
C PHE A 116 12.30 0.98 -1.47
N LEU A 117 13.52 1.50 -1.58
CA LEU A 117 14.66 0.75 -2.12
C LEU A 117 15.97 1.24 -1.47
N ASN A 118 16.71 0.32 -0.85
CA ASN A 118 18.03 0.56 -0.26
C ASN A 118 18.10 1.75 0.74
N ASP A 119 17.24 1.74 1.77
CA ASP A 119 17.14 2.82 2.78
C ASP A 119 16.81 4.21 2.20
N LYS A 120 16.20 4.23 1.00
CA LYS A 120 15.64 5.43 0.38
C LYS A 120 14.15 5.22 0.10
N LEU A 121 13.40 6.32 0.15
CA LEU A 121 12.01 6.40 -0.26
C LEU A 121 11.95 7.21 -1.54
N TYR A 122 11.47 6.59 -2.61
CA TYR A 122 11.20 7.25 -3.89
C TYR A 122 9.72 7.57 -3.95
N PHE A 123 9.37 8.79 -4.34
CA PHE A 123 7.97 9.21 -4.41
C PHE A 123 7.68 10.10 -5.59
N THR A 124 6.52 9.90 -6.20
CA THR A 124 6.03 10.62 -7.36
C THR A 124 5.39 11.95 -6.95
N ASN A 125 5.50 12.97 -7.81
CA ASN A 125 5.03 14.32 -7.50
C ASN A 125 4.41 15.00 -8.72
N TRP A 126 3.21 15.55 -8.56
CA TRP A 126 2.49 16.20 -9.65
C TRP A 126 2.96 17.63 -9.93
N ASN A 127 3.09 18.46 -8.89
CA ASN A 127 3.40 19.88 -9.09
C ASN A 127 4.82 20.09 -9.63
N THR A 128 5.77 19.26 -9.18
CA THR A 128 7.18 19.37 -9.57
C THR A 128 7.58 18.45 -10.72
N SER A 129 6.66 17.62 -11.23
CA SER A 129 6.86 16.67 -12.32
C SER A 129 8.15 15.86 -12.18
N ASP A 130 8.26 15.17 -11.04
CA ASP A 130 9.46 14.41 -10.69
C ASP A 130 9.19 13.22 -9.78
N VAL A 131 10.16 12.32 -9.74
CA VAL A 131 10.33 11.33 -8.68
C VAL A 131 11.41 11.84 -7.74
N LYS A 132 11.06 12.13 -6.50
CA LYS A 132 12.01 12.61 -5.49
C LYS A 132 12.56 11.45 -4.67
N VAL A 133 13.77 11.66 -4.15
CA VAL A 133 14.51 10.65 -3.37
C VAL A 133 14.71 11.17 -1.96
N LEU A 134 14.05 10.55 -0.99
CA LEU A 134 14.20 10.84 0.44
C LEU A 134 15.15 9.83 1.08
N ASN A 135 16.19 10.34 1.72
CA ASN A 135 17.14 9.55 2.50
C ASN A 135 16.54 9.22 3.88
N LEU A 136 16.42 7.94 4.22
CA LEU A 136 15.73 7.52 5.45
C LEU A 136 16.60 7.56 6.70
N ILE A 137 17.89 7.86 6.57
CA ILE A 137 18.81 8.01 7.71
C ILE A 137 18.67 9.40 8.32
N ASN A 138 18.58 10.43 7.47
CA ASN A 138 18.56 11.83 7.89
C ASN A 138 17.26 12.59 7.52
N TYR A 139 16.33 11.94 6.81
CA TYR A 139 15.06 12.51 6.36
C TYR A 139 15.22 13.74 5.46
N VAL A 140 16.29 13.78 4.67
CA VAL A 140 16.54 14.84 3.68
C VAL A 140 16.21 14.34 2.28
N ILE A 141 15.49 15.16 1.51
CA ILE A 141 15.32 14.94 0.07
C ILE A 141 16.65 15.27 -0.61
N GLU A 142 17.32 14.25 -1.13
CA GLU A 142 18.67 14.36 -1.67
C GLU A 142 18.72 14.42 -3.21
N ASP A 143 17.65 14.02 -3.90
CA ASP A 143 17.60 14.06 -5.37
C ASP A 143 16.16 14.21 -5.91
N SER A 144 16.07 14.58 -7.19
CA SER A 144 14.84 14.78 -7.96
C SER A 144 15.06 14.38 -9.42
N ILE A 145 14.40 13.30 -9.85
CA ILE A 145 14.46 12.77 -11.20
C ILE A 145 13.30 13.38 -11.99
N LYS A 146 13.62 14.32 -12.89
CA LYS A 146 12.60 14.99 -13.71
C LYS A 146 11.97 14.03 -14.71
N VAL A 147 10.66 14.16 -14.86
CA VAL A 147 9.85 13.42 -15.84
C VAL A 147 9.01 14.39 -16.67
N ASP A 148 8.57 13.95 -17.85
CA ASP A 148 7.61 14.70 -18.65
C ASP A 148 6.19 14.19 -18.36
N GLY A 149 5.37 15.03 -17.70
CA GLY A 149 4.01 14.72 -17.28
C GLY A 149 3.82 14.70 -15.76
N LYS A 150 2.77 14.02 -15.32
CA LYS A 150 2.35 13.86 -13.93
C LYS A 150 2.51 12.39 -13.53
N PRO A 151 3.62 12.03 -12.87
CA PRO A 151 3.84 10.67 -12.41
C PRO A 151 2.85 10.34 -11.29
N GLU A 152 2.22 9.18 -11.39
CA GLU A 152 1.24 8.69 -10.40
C GLU A 152 1.77 7.45 -9.72
N SER A 153 1.58 6.29 -10.36
CA SER A 153 1.98 5.00 -9.83
C SER A 153 3.48 4.77 -9.92
N ILE A 154 4.02 4.07 -8.92
CA ILE A 154 5.43 3.71 -8.84
C ILE A 154 5.57 2.32 -8.24
N LEU A 155 6.49 1.52 -8.78
CA LEU A 155 6.85 0.21 -8.23
C LEU A 155 8.37 0.00 -8.33
N VAL A 156 8.90 -0.96 -7.57
CA VAL A 156 10.31 -1.39 -7.62
C VAL A 156 10.42 -2.76 -8.28
N ASP A 157 11.40 -2.92 -9.17
CA ASP A 157 11.80 -4.21 -9.74
C ASP A 157 13.33 -4.34 -9.73
N GLY A 158 13.87 -5.08 -8.77
CA GLY A 158 15.32 -5.17 -8.57
C GLY A 158 15.94 -3.83 -8.21
N THR A 159 16.68 -3.21 -9.15
CA THR A 159 17.27 -1.87 -8.97
C THR A 159 16.56 -0.78 -9.76
N ASP A 160 15.53 -1.13 -10.52
CA ASP A 160 14.81 -0.21 -11.38
C ASP A 160 13.50 0.22 -10.69
N LEU A 161 13.10 1.47 -10.93
CA LEU A 161 11.75 1.93 -10.68
C LEU A 161 10.96 1.87 -11.98
N TRP A 162 9.69 1.55 -11.85
CA TRP A 162 8.72 1.71 -12.93
C TRP A 162 7.66 2.71 -12.52
N VAL A 163 7.43 3.72 -13.36
CA VAL A 163 6.61 4.88 -13.02
C VAL A 163 5.58 5.15 -14.10
N GLY A 164 4.30 5.10 -13.75
CA GLY A 164 3.20 5.48 -14.64
C GLY A 164 3.04 6.99 -14.71
N ILE A 165 3.01 7.54 -15.93
CA ILE A 165 2.65 8.94 -16.18
C ILE A 165 1.17 8.99 -16.51
N GLN A 166 0.35 9.29 -15.50
CA GLN A 166 -1.11 9.27 -15.62
C GLN A 166 -1.62 10.42 -16.48
N LEU A 167 -1.06 11.62 -16.31
CA LEU A 167 -1.45 12.82 -17.06
C LEU A 167 -0.23 13.47 -17.71
N ASN A 168 -0.44 14.14 -18.84
CA ASN A 168 0.53 15.05 -19.41
C ASN A 168 0.55 16.37 -18.61
N ASN A 169 1.52 17.24 -18.90
CA ASN A 169 1.66 18.52 -18.20
C ASN A 169 0.50 19.50 -18.44
N ASP A 170 -0.25 19.32 -19.52
CA ASP A 170 -1.47 20.06 -19.83
C ASP A 170 -2.75 19.41 -19.27
N PHE A 171 -2.60 18.40 -18.40
CA PHE A 171 -3.67 17.62 -17.78
C PHE A 171 -4.49 16.74 -18.74
N SER A 172 -4.07 16.60 -20.01
CA SER A 172 -4.60 15.54 -20.88
C SER A 172 -4.11 14.15 -20.43
N ASP A 173 -4.79 13.08 -20.86
CA ASP A 173 -4.39 11.71 -20.50
C ASP A 173 -2.94 11.42 -20.93
N GLY A 174 -2.11 11.08 -19.95
CA GLY A 174 -0.79 10.51 -20.17
C GLY A 174 -0.92 9.04 -20.57
N ASN A 175 0.15 8.46 -21.10
CA ASN A 175 0.12 7.06 -21.54
C ASN A 175 1.47 6.35 -21.38
N LYS A 176 2.38 6.91 -20.58
CA LYS A 176 3.76 6.46 -20.51
C LYS A 176 4.00 5.62 -19.26
N LEU A 177 4.75 4.54 -19.42
CA LEU A 177 5.43 3.85 -18.34
C LEU A 177 6.93 4.11 -18.48
N LEU A 178 7.55 4.70 -17.46
CA LEU A 178 8.98 4.97 -17.43
C LEU A 178 9.70 3.85 -16.69
N LYS A 179 10.88 3.48 -17.18
CA LYS A 179 11.85 2.68 -16.46
C LYS A 179 12.98 3.59 -16.01
N ILE A 180 13.29 3.61 -14.72
CA ILE A 180 14.31 4.49 -14.14
C ILE A 180 15.34 3.64 -13.40
N ASP A 181 16.61 3.75 -13.76
CA ASP A 181 17.71 3.11 -13.02
C ASP A 181 18.04 3.95 -11.78
N THR A 182 17.91 3.37 -10.59
CA THR A 182 18.15 4.08 -9.32
C THR A 182 19.62 4.27 -8.97
N LYS A 183 20.55 3.63 -9.70
CA LYS A 183 21.99 3.88 -9.52
C LYS A 183 22.44 5.15 -10.22
N SER A 184 21.95 5.36 -11.44
CA SER A 184 22.26 6.54 -12.24
C SER A 184 21.23 7.67 -12.10
N ASN A 185 20.07 7.39 -11.49
CA ASN A 185 18.92 8.29 -11.41
C ASN A 185 18.47 8.78 -12.80
N ALA A 186 18.54 7.90 -13.80
CA ALA A 186 18.24 8.19 -15.19
C ALA A 186 17.09 7.35 -15.72
N ILE A 187 16.25 7.96 -16.56
CA ILE A 187 15.23 7.25 -17.33
C ILE A 187 15.94 6.41 -18.40
N THR A 188 15.83 5.09 -18.28
CA THR A 188 16.46 4.12 -19.20
C THR A 188 15.48 3.49 -20.18
N GLY A 189 14.17 3.70 -19.99
CA GLY A 189 13.13 3.23 -20.89
C GLY A 189 11.85 4.05 -20.79
N THR A 190 11.08 4.08 -21.88
CA THR A 190 9.78 4.76 -21.96
C THR A 190 8.89 3.95 -22.88
N PHE A 191 7.72 3.55 -22.38
CA PHE A 191 6.81 2.62 -23.04
C PHE A 191 5.41 3.22 -23.13
N ASP A 192 4.73 3.04 -24.26
CA ASP A 192 3.33 3.46 -24.45
C ASP A 192 2.38 2.41 -23.84
N ILE A 193 2.00 2.57 -22.58
CA ILE A 193 1.28 1.56 -21.76
C ILE A 193 -0.24 1.75 -21.73
N GLY A 194 -0.80 2.48 -22.70
CA GLY A 194 -2.21 2.87 -22.67
C GLY A 194 -2.49 4.04 -21.72
N LYS A 195 -3.68 4.62 -21.87
CA LYS A 195 -4.02 5.90 -21.24
C LYS A 195 -4.19 5.82 -19.72
N GLY A 196 -3.72 6.84 -19.02
CA GLY A 196 -3.90 7.05 -17.59
C GLY A 196 -3.51 5.86 -16.71
N PRO A 197 -2.24 5.42 -16.73
CA PRO A 197 -1.74 4.38 -15.82
C PRO A 197 -1.89 4.82 -14.34
N THR A 198 -2.71 4.11 -13.56
CA THR A 198 -3.05 4.48 -12.17
C THR A 198 -2.49 3.55 -11.11
N SER A 199 -2.35 2.26 -11.41
CA SER A 199 -1.84 1.26 -10.47
C SER A 199 -1.00 0.24 -11.24
N LEU A 200 0.01 -0.32 -10.58
CA LEU A 200 0.97 -1.23 -11.20
C LEU A 200 1.18 -2.49 -10.34
N ALA A 201 1.29 -3.65 -10.98
CA ALA A 201 1.66 -4.90 -10.31
C ALA A 201 2.65 -5.70 -11.17
N ILE A 202 3.60 -6.37 -10.52
CA ILE A 202 4.52 -7.29 -11.21
C ILE A 202 4.05 -8.72 -11.02
N TYR A 203 4.05 -9.47 -12.12
CA TYR A 203 4.02 -10.92 -12.06
C TYR A 203 4.94 -11.52 -13.14
N ASN A 204 5.91 -12.34 -12.69
CA ASN A 204 7.02 -12.82 -13.52
C ASN A 204 7.76 -11.66 -14.22
N ASN A 205 7.88 -11.73 -15.54
CA ASN A 205 8.52 -10.71 -16.36
C ASN A 205 7.54 -9.62 -16.82
N ASN A 206 6.30 -9.64 -16.37
CA ASN A 206 5.28 -8.71 -16.81
C ASN A 206 5.02 -7.62 -15.76
N ILE A 207 4.79 -6.41 -16.24
CA ILE A 207 4.18 -5.32 -15.48
C ILE A 207 2.76 -5.16 -15.97
N TYR A 208 1.81 -5.37 -15.09
CA TYR A 208 0.40 -5.13 -15.33
C TYR A 208 0.04 -3.76 -14.81
N VAL A 209 -0.83 -3.07 -15.54
CA VAL A 209 -1.19 -1.70 -15.27
C VAL A 209 -2.71 -1.57 -15.35
N ALA A 210 -3.29 -0.92 -14.35
CA ALA A 210 -4.65 -0.43 -14.45
C ALA A 210 -4.66 0.93 -15.13
N ASN A 211 -5.59 1.12 -16.06
CA ASN A 211 -5.73 2.34 -16.85
C ASN A 211 -7.06 3.02 -16.53
N THR A 212 -7.02 4.33 -16.28
CA THR A 212 -8.19 5.20 -16.06
C THR A 212 -8.02 6.52 -16.79
N PHE A 213 -8.97 6.90 -17.62
CA PHE A 213 -8.89 8.10 -18.44
C PHE A 213 -10.27 8.68 -18.72
N TYR A 214 -10.32 9.91 -19.24
CA TYR A 214 -11.58 10.66 -19.36
C TYR A 214 -11.76 11.24 -20.76
N ASP A 215 -13.00 11.36 -21.22
CA ASP A 215 -13.33 12.16 -22.40
C ASP A 215 -13.50 13.65 -22.04
N GLU A 216 -13.76 14.48 -23.06
CA GLU A 216 -13.98 15.93 -22.91
C GLU A 216 -15.19 16.29 -22.01
N ASN A 217 -16.10 15.34 -21.78
CA ASN A 217 -17.28 15.50 -20.91
C ASN A 217 -17.06 14.90 -19.51
N TYR A 218 -15.83 14.51 -19.17
CA TYR A 218 -15.48 13.83 -17.93
C TYR A 218 -16.16 12.47 -17.73
N ASN A 219 -16.58 11.81 -18.81
CA ASN A 219 -16.99 10.41 -18.70
C ASN A 219 -15.74 9.56 -18.49
N ALA A 220 -15.77 8.73 -17.44
CA ALA A 220 -14.65 7.86 -17.13
C ALA A 220 -14.63 6.62 -18.02
N PHE A 221 -13.43 6.23 -18.42
CA PHE A 221 -13.10 5.02 -19.14
C PHE A 221 -11.98 4.29 -18.40
N TYR A 222 -11.95 2.98 -18.58
CA TYR A 222 -10.97 2.16 -17.89
C TYR A 222 -10.50 0.99 -18.76
N GLY A 223 -9.33 0.48 -18.39
CA GLY A 223 -8.68 -0.62 -19.08
C GLY A 223 -7.65 -1.32 -18.20
N SER A 224 -6.99 -2.30 -18.80
CA SER A 224 -5.75 -2.86 -18.28
C SER A 224 -4.75 -2.98 -19.42
N SER A 225 -3.47 -2.91 -19.08
CA SER A 225 -2.37 -3.14 -20.01
C SER A 225 -1.29 -3.99 -19.36
N ARG A 226 -0.41 -4.52 -20.19
CA ARG A 226 0.71 -5.36 -19.78
C ARG A 226 1.93 -5.04 -20.63
N LEU A 227 3.08 -4.86 -19.99
CA LEU A 227 4.39 -4.85 -20.63
C LEU A 227 5.14 -6.14 -20.28
N ASP A 228 5.57 -6.91 -21.27
CA ASP A 228 6.60 -7.93 -21.09
C ASP A 228 7.98 -7.26 -21.06
N LYS A 229 8.69 -7.35 -19.93
CA LYS A 229 9.99 -6.68 -19.75
C LYS A 229 11.12 -7.26 -20.60
N ILE A 230 10.98 -8.50 -21.09
CA ILE A 230 12.00 -9.18 -21.90
C ILE A 230 11.77 -8.87 -23.37
N ASP A 231 10.58 -9.20 -23.87
CA ASP A 231 10.25 -9.06 -25.29
C ASP A 231 9.85 -7.63 -25.65
N GLN A 232 9.58 -6.79 -24.64
CA GLN A 232 9.08 -5.42 -24.77
C GLN A 232 7.74 -5.34 -25.52
N GLU A 233 6.98 -6.45 -25.53
CA GLU A 233 5.64 -6.50 -26.07
C GLU A 233 4.66 -5.82 -25.12
N ILE A 234 3.72 -5.07 -25.70
CA ILE A 234 2.73 -4.31 -24.96
C ILE A 234 1.33 -4.74 -25.43
N ASP A 235 0.52 -5.19 -24.49
CA ASP A 235 -0.90 -5.47 -24.69
C ASP A 235 -1.74 -4.42 -23.97
N ILE A 236 -2.78 -3.92 -24.64
CA ILE A 236 -3.70 -2.92 -24.07
C ILE A 236 -5.12 -3.38 -24.34
N LYS A 237 -5.95 -3.39 -23.28
CA LYS A 237 -7.37 -3.71 -23.34
C LYS A 237 -8.19 -2.62 -22.65
N TYR A 238 -8.95 -1.88 -23.44
CA TYR A 238 -9.97 -0.96 -22.91
C TYR A 238 -11.30 -1.70 -22.76
N TYR A 239 -11.97 -1.47 -21.62
CA TYR A 239 -13.27 -2.07 -21.30
C TYR A 239 -14.44 -1.15 -21.67
N GLY A 240 -14.16 0.13 -21.95
CA GLY A 240 -15.15 1.14 -22.32
C GLY A 240 -15.45 2.09 -21.16
N SER A 241 -16.59 2.76 -21.24
CA SER A 241 -17.04 3.67 -20.19
C SER A 241 -17.60 2.91 -19.00
N GLY A 242 -17.33 3.40 -17.79
CA GLY A 242 -17.91 2.84 -16.57
C GLY A 242 -17.35 3.47 -15.31
N VAL A 243 -17.82 2.98 -14.17
CA VAL A 243 -17.32 3.41 -12.87
C VAL A 243 -15.91 2.86 -12.65
N VAL A 244 -14.96 3.75 -12.44
CA VAL A 244 -13.60 3.42 -12.05
C VAL A 244 -13.63 2.99 -10.59
N CYS A 245 -13.70 1.69 -10.35
CA CYS A 245 -13.82 1.10 -9.01
C CYS A 245 -12.44 1.12 -8.31
N GLY A 246 -11.87 2.29 -8.01
CA GLY A 246 -10.53 2.46 -7.43
C GLY A 246 -9.36 2.35 -8.41
N GLY A 247 -9.50 1.52 -9.45
CA GLY A 247 -8.48 1.46 -10.50
C GLY A 247 -7.25 0.63 -10.11
N ASP A 248 -7.41 -0.39 -9.26
CA ASP A 248 -6.32 -1.20 -8.73
C ASP A 248 -6.02 -2.43 -9.59
N VAL A 249 -4.73 -2.78 -9.68
CA VAL A 249 -4.25 -4.06 -10.18
C VAL A 249 -3.43 -4.74 -9.08
N LEU A 250 -3.79 -5.97 -8.73
CA LEU A 250 -3.31 -6.65 -7.54
C LEU A 250 -2.69 -7.99 -7.91
N ASN A 251 -1.63 -8.41 -7.23
CA ASN A 251 -1.01 -9.72 -7.44
C ASN A 251 -1.26 -10.63 -6.22
N TYR A 252 -1.82 -11.81 -6.46
CA TYR A 252 -1.93 -12.85 -5.43
C TYR A 252 -1.74 -14.24 -6.00
N THR A 253 -0.81 -15.01 -5.42
CA THR A 253 -0.57 -16.43 -5.75
C THR A 253 -0.52 -16.71 -7.26
N ASN A 254 0.28 -15.93 -7.99
CA ASN A 254 0.47 -16.07 -9.43
C ASN A 254 -0.73 -15.68 -10.31
N LYS A 255 -1.67 -14.91 -9.74
CA LYS A 255 -2.82 -14.38 -10.46
C LYS A 255 -2.86 -12.87 -10.30
N ILE A 256 -3.19 -12.19 -11.39
CA ILE A 256 -3.46 -10.77 -11.39
C ILE A 256 -4.96 -10.55 -11.22
N PHE A 257 -5.33 -9.75 -10.24
CA PHE A 257 -6.69 -9.27 -10.03
C PHE A 257 -6.78 -7.82 -10.50
N ARG A 258 -7.97 -7.42 -10.94
CA ARG A 258 -8.34 -6.06 -11.28
C ARG A 258 -9.56 -5.68 -10.46
N SER A 259 -9.52 -4.52 -9.81
CA SER A 259 -10.73 -3.98 -9.18
C SER A 259 -11.81 -3.76 -10.25
N PHE A 260 -13.00 -4.28 -9.98
CA PHE A 260 -14.06 -4.40 -10.97
C PHE A 260 -15.42 -4.53 -10.29
N SER A 261 -16.36 -3.67 -10.67
CA SER A 261 -17.78 -3.79 -10.33
C SER A 261 -18.02 -4.08 -8.84
N GLY A 262 -17.43 -3.24 -7.99
CA GLY A 262 -17.56 -3.34 -6.53
C GLY A 262 -16.82 -4.49 -5.86
N GLY A 263 -15.90 -5.15 -6.57
CA GLY A 263 -15.02 -6.19 -6.03
C GLY A 263 -13.70 -6.23 -6.79
N ALA A 264 -13.06 -7.40 -6.83
CA ALA A 264 -11.88 -7.67 -7.63
C ALA A 264 -12.00 -9.01 -8.35
N ALA A 265 -11.60 -9.08 -9.62
CA ALA A 265 -11.70 -10.29 -10.45
C ALA A 265 -10.39 -10.56 -11.19
N ILE A 266 -10.12 -11.82 -11.52
CA ILE A 266 -8.89 -12.24 -12.19
C ILE A 266 -8.85 -11.69 -13.62
N LEU A 267 -7.67 -11.27 -14.07
CA LEU A 267 -7.36 -11.03 -15.48
C LEU A 267 -6.86 -12.31 -16.16
N ASP A 268 -7.42 -12.63 -17.34
CA ASP A 268 -6.86 -13.68 -18.20
C ASP A 268 -5.59 -13.20 -18.94
N GLU A 269 -4.96 -14.12 -19.68
CA GLU A 269 -3.73 -13.82 -20.44
C GLU A 269 -3.90 -12.74 -21.52
N LYS A 270 -5.15 -12.46 -21.93
CA LYS A 270 -5.52 -11.44 -22.91
C LYS A 270 -6.10 -10.18 -22.23
N LEU A 271 -5.89 -10.04 -20.92
CA LEU A 271 -6.35 -8.93 -20.10
C LEU A 271 -7.88 -8.79 -20.04
N ASN A 272 -8.65 -9.84 -20.33
CA ASN A 272 -10.09 -9.83 -20.06
C ASN A 272 -10.34 -10.08 -18.57
N ILE A 273 -11.29 -9.33 -18.01
CA ILE A 273 -11.76 -9.56 -16.65
C ILE A 273 -12.64 -10.82 -16.65
N ILE A 274 -12.25 -11.82 -15.85
CA ILE A 274 -12.99 -13.06 -15.71
C ILE A 274 -14.07 -12.88 -14.62
N GLU A 275 -15.23 -12.36 -15.00
CA GLU A 275 -16.27 -11.90 -14.04
C GLU A 275 -16.73 -12.96 -13.02
N ASN A 276 -16.79 -14.25 -13.40
CA ASN A 276 -17.19 -15.32 -12.48
C ASN A 276 -16.14 -15.64 -11.40
N THR A 277 -14.97 -14.99 -11.43
CA THR A 277 -13.93 -15.08 -10.40
C THR A 277 -13.98 -13.93 -9.40
N LYS A 278 -14.98 -13.04 -9.52
CA LYS A 278 -15.09 -11.84 -8.69
C LYS A 278 -15.22 -12.20 -7.21
N ILE A 279 -14.40 -11.55 -6.39
CA ILE A 279 -14.44 -11.55 -4.94
C ILE A 279 -14.90 -10.16 -4.49
N GLY A 280 -15.80 -10.10 -3.52
CA GLY A 280 -16.53 -8.88 -3.18
C GLY A 280 -17.65 -8.57 -4.19
N ASP A 281 -18.74 -7.99 -3.69
CA ASP A 281 -19.88 -7.57 -4.51
C ASP A 281 -20.57 -6.36 -3.88
N TYR A 282 -19.80 -5.29 -3.73
CA TYR A 282 -20.29 -4.02 -3.19
C TYR A 282 -20.87 -3.14 -4.29
N VAL A 283 -21.47 -2.01 -3.92
CA VAL A 283 -21.97 -1.04 -4.91
C VAL A 283 -20.76 -0.54 -5.73
N PRO A 284 -20.74 -0.69 -7.07
CA PRO A 284 -19.57 -0.33 -7.87
C PRO A 284 -19.07 1.10 -7.65
N GLY A 285 -20.01 2.07 -7.53
CA GLY A 285 -19.72 3.48 -7.24
C GLY A 285 -19.13 3.77 -5.86
N GLN A 286 -19.10 2.77 -4.97
CA GLN A 286 -18.56 2.92 -3.62
C GLN A 286 -17.16 2.32 -3.47
N LEU A 287 -16.72 1.44 -4.36
CA LEU A 287 -15.39 0.86 -4.27
C LEU A 287 -14.34 1.90 -4.67
N TYR A 288 -13.55 2.34 -3.69
CA TYR A 288 -12.56 3.39 -3.85
C TYR A 288 -11.13 2.86 -3.94
N SER A 289 -10.83 1.76 -3.24
CA SER A 289 -9.52 1.14 -3.24
C SER A 289 -9.63 -0.34 -2.90
N ALA A 290 -8.66 -1.13 -3.36
CA ALA A 290 -8.53 -2.52 -2.98
C ALA A 290 -7.05 -2.88 -2.77
N GLU A 291 -6.75 -3.68 -1.75
CA GLU A 291 -5.39 -4.18 -1.48
C GLU A 291 -5.43 -5.65 -1.03
N ILE A 292 -4.40 -6.42 -1.36
CA ILE A 292 -4.25 -7.81 -0.92
C ILE A 292 -3.21 -7.87 0.20
N ILE A 293 -3.67 -8.19 1.41
CA ILE A 293 -2.81 -8.34 2.58
C ILE A 293 -2.96 -9.76 3.11
N GLY A 294 -1.86 -10.52 3.04
CA GLY A 294 -1.86 -11.93 3.40
C GLY A 294 -2.82 -12.73 2.51
N ASN A 295 -3.83 -13.37 3.13
CA ASN A 295 -4.82 -14.20 2.43
C ASN A 295 -6.18 -13.51 2.27
N TYR A 296 -6.23 -12.18 2.37
CA TYR A 296 -7.46 -11.40 2.31
C TYR A 296 -7.35 -10.25 1.33
N ILE A 297 -8.50 -9.87 0.78
CA ILE A 297 -8.68 -8.63 0.03
C ILE A 297 -9.37 -7.62 0.95
N TYR A 298 -8.77 -6.45 1.06
CA TYR A 298 -9.29 -5.30 1.77
C TYR A 298 -9.92 -4.36 0.74
N PHE A 299 -11.18 -3.99 0.95
CA PHE A 299 -11.89 -3.06 0.09
C PHE A 299 -12.20 -1.78 0.87
N GLY A 300 -11.61 -0.67 0.43
CA GLY A 300 -11.96 0.67 0.88
C GLY A 300 -13.23 1.13 0.17
N LEU A 301 -14.29 1.36 0.94
CA LEU A 301 -15.59 1.74 0.43
C LEU A 301 -15.99 3.13 0.93
N THR A 302 -16.49 3.97 0.03
CA THR A 302 -17.00 5.31 0.38
C THR A 302 -18.22 5.72 -0.44
N ASN A 303 -19.09 6.57 0.10
CA ASN A 303 -20.05 7.35 -0.69
C ASN A 303 -19.67 8.84 -0.75
N TYR A 304 -18.43 9.18 -0.38
CA TYR A 304 -17.90 10.54 -0.26
C TYR A 304 -18.63 11.41 0.78
N THR A 305 -19.47 10.81 1.63
CA THR A 305 -20.17 11.50 2.73
C THR A 305 -19.99 10.77 4.05
N ASP A 306 -20.94 9.93 4.42
CA ASP A 306 -21.14 9.35 5.75
C ASP A 306 -20.88 7.84 5.78
N PHE A 307 -20.80 7.19 4.62
CA PHE A 307 -20.39 5.80 4.50
C PHE A 307 -18.91 5.75 4.15
N ASN A 308 -18.09 5.30 5.11
CA ASN A 308 -16.66 5.04 4.92
C ASN A 308 -16.28 3.78 5.69
N LYS A 309 -15.98 2.70 4.97
CA LYS A 309 -15.71 1.39 5.57
C LYS A 309 -14.56 0.68 4.90
N VAL A 310 -13.90 -0.18 5.65
CA VAL A 310 -13.05 -1.24 5.11
C VAL A 310 -13.76 -2.57 5.29
N LYS A 311 -13.92 -3.30 4.19
CA LYS A 311 -14.40 -4.68 4.17
C LYS A 311 -13.25 -5.63 3.91
N VAL A 312 -13.20 -6.74 4.65
CA VAL A 312 -12.15 -7.75 4.52
C VAL A 312 -12.78 -9.05 4.07
N VAL A 313 -12.33 -9.59 2.95
CA VAL A 313 -12.92 -10.74 2.29
C VAL A 313 -11.83 -11.78 2.00
N ASP A 314 -12.10 -13.05 2.26
CA ASP A 314 -11.19 -14.14 1.88
C ASP A 314 -11.34 -14.54 0.40
N PHE A 315 -10.43 -15.38 -0.10
CA PHE A 315 -10.50 -15.89 -1.48
C PHE A 315 -11.61 -16.94 -1.73
N TYR A 316 -12.39 -17.29 -0.71
CA TYR A 316 -13.63 -18.05 -0.83
C TYR A 316 -14.87 -17.16 -0.86
N ASN A 317 -14.67 -15.83 -0.91
CA ASN A 317 -15.69 -14.81 -0.93
C ASN A 317 -16.50 -14.68 0.38
N ASN A 318 -15.92 -15.10 1.51
CA ASN A 318 -16.51 -14.84 2.82
C ASN A 318 -16.03 -13.48 3.34
N GLU A 319 -16.97 -12.61 3.73
CA GLU A 319 -16.63 -11.39 4.48
C GLU A 319 -16.24 -11.78 5.91
N VAL A 320 -15.00 -11.48 6.28
CA VAL A 320 -14.41 -11.81 7.59
C VAL A 320 -14.22 -10.58 8.48
N GLY A 321 -14.41 -9.38 7.94
CA GLY A 321 -14.25 -8.13 8.68
C GLY A 321 -14.99 -6.96 8.03
N SER A 322 -15.46 -6.04 8.87
CA SER A 322 -16.13 -4.81 8.46
C SER A 322 -15.88 -3.72 9.49
N PHE A 323 -15.14 -2.69 9.11
CA PHE A 323 -14.64 -1.68 10.03
C PHE A 323 -15.03 -0.29 9.56
N ASP A 324 -15.51 0.55 10.48
CA ASP A 324 -15.69 1.98 10.23
C ASP A 324 -14.33 2.67 10.29
N VAL A 325 -14.01 3.47 9.27
CA VAL A 325 -12.71 4.11 9.08
C VAL A 325 -12.88 5.61 8.78
N GLY A 326 -11.77 6.32 8.60
CA GLY A 326 -11.79 7.72 8.16
C GLY A 326 -12.42 7.93 6.77
N ILE A 327 -12.61 9.19 6.40
CA ILE A 327 -13.25 9.57 5.13
C ILE A 327 -12.36 9.18 3.94
N ILE A 328 -12.95 8.50 2.96
CA ILE A 328 -12.30 8.08 1.70
C ILE A 328 -11.06 7.21 1.97
N PRO A 329 -11.24 5.93 2.36
CA PRO A 329 -10.13 5.00 2.59
C PRO A 329 -9.45 4.64 1.27
N GLY A 330 -8.30 5.25 0.99
CA GLY A 330 -7.62 5.24 -0.30
C GLY A 330 -6.47 4.25 -0.45
N ASP A 331 -5.78 3.92 0.64
CA ASP A 331 -4.56 3.11 0.56
C ASP A 331 -4.30 2.34 1.86
N PHE A 332 -3.50 1.27 1.77
CA PHE A 332 -3.31 0.30 2.85
C PHE A 332 -1.84 -0.06 3.05
N ALA A 333 -1.46 -0.30 4.30
CA ALA A 333 -0.16 -0.90 4.61
C ALA A 333 -0.28 -1.90 5.75
N TYR A 334 0.65 -2.84 5.85
CA TYR A 334 0.62 -3.90 6.85
C TYR A 334 1.93 -3.98 7.64
N TRP A 335 1.81 -4.25 8.94
CA TRP A 335 2.94 -4.46 9.82
C TRP A 335 2.65 -5.60 10.80
N THR A 336 3.69 -6.36 11.12
CA THR A 336 3.68 -7.37 12.19
C THR A 336 4.80 -7.10 13.17
N SER A 337 4.54 -7.24 14.47
CA SER A 337 5.55 -7.05 15.49
C SER A 337 6.57 -8.18 15.47
N ASN A 338 7.85 -7.83 15.57
CA ASN A 338 8.93 -8.78 15.81
C ASN A 338 8.75 -9.63 17.07
#